data_AF-A0AAV4WZ29-F1
#
_entry.id   AF-A0AAV4WZ29-F1
#
_cell.length_a   1.000
_cell.length_b   1.000
_cell.length_c   1.000
_cell.angle_alpha   90.00
_cell.angle_beta   90.00
_cell.angle_gamma   90.00
#
_symmetry.space_group_name_H-M   'P 1'
#
loop_
_entity.id
_entity.type
_entity.pdbx_description
1 polymer ?
#
loop_
_entity_poly.entity_id
_entity_poly.type
_entity_poly.pdbx_seq_one_letter_code
_entity_poly.pdbx_strand_id
1 'polypeptide(L)'
;MPHIVKSVAKWMNITLSFIKEPEDNYGSWVNNTWNGMVGMLYRNEVDLILNPIMPKDKILEFAYFTNPVTVDAYTILSGKESVDPYDLSSNYNRPDVYCNIQKCDQA
;
A
#
# COMPACT_ATOMS: atom_id res chain seq x y z
N MET A 1 15.58 -8.70 -1.48
CA MET A 1 14.85 -9.72 -2.25
C MET A 1 14.20 -10.70 -1.29
N PRO A 2 12.86 -10.81 -1.26
CA PRO A 2 12.19 -11.68 -0.30
C PRO A 2 12.51 -13.15 -0.59
N HIS A 3 13.06 -13.84 0.41
CA HIS A 3 13.51 -15.24 0.32
C HIS A 3 12.38 -16.20 -0.08
N ILE A 4 11.13 -15.89 0.29
CA ILE A 4 9.94 -16.68 -0.01
C ILE A 4 9.81 -16.94 -1.51
N VAL A 5 9.99 -15.91 -2.34
CA VAL A 5 9.83 -15.99 -3.80
C VAL A 5 10.88 -16.90 -4.44
N LYS A 6 12.13 -16.81 -3.97
CA LYS A 6 13.22 -17.70 -4.43
C LYS A 6 12.90 -19.16 -4.12
N SER A 7 12.39 -19.43 -2.92
CA SER A 7 12.05 -20.79 -2.49
C SER A 7 10.93 -21.38 -3.35
N VAL A 8 9.88 -20.59 -3.62
CA VAL A 8 8.76 -21.00 -4.49
C VAL A 8 9.25 -21.26 -5.92
N ALA A 9 10.02 -20.33 -6.49
CA ALA A 9 10.56 -20.49 -7.84
C ALA A 9 11.43 -21.75 -7.98
N LYS A 10 12.29 -22.02 -6.97
CA LYS A 10 13.10 -23.24 -6.94
C LYS A 10 12.24 -24.50 -6.84
N TRP A 11 11.20 -24.49 -6.00
CA TRP A 11 10.30 -25.63 -5.84
C TRP A 11 9.50 -25.91 -7.12
N MET A 12 9.06 -24.86 -7.83
CA MET A 12 8.33 -24.97 -9.08
C MET A 12 9.23 -25.15 -10.31
N ASN A 13 10.55 -25.10 -10.14
CA ASN A 13 11.54 -25.10 -11.23
C ASN A 13 11.30 -23.99 -12.28
N ILE A 14 11.05 -22.77 -11.81
CA ILE A 14 10.81 -21.57 -12.64
C ILE A 14 11.99 -20.61 -12.52
N THR A 15 12.41 -20.03 -13.65
CA THR A 15 13.39 -18.95 -13.70
C THR A 15 12.71 -17.60 -13.54
N LEU A 16 13.27 -16.72 -12.71
CA LEU A 16 12.73 -15.38 -12.48
C LEU A 16 13.70 -14.31 -12.98
N SER A 17 13.17 -13.32 -13.70
CA SER A 17 13.82 -12.05 -13.98
C SER A 17 13.15 -10.95 -13.16
N PHE A 18 13.92 -9.99 -12.66
CA PHE A 18 13.41 -8.89 -11.86
C PHE A 18 13.57 -7.60 -12.63
N ILE A 19 12.46 -6.89 -12.78
CA ILE A 19 12.41 -5.58 -13.41
C ILE A 19 11.93 -4.61 -12.33
N LYS A 20 12.67 -3.51 -12.15
CA LYS A 20 12.24 -2.42 -11.28
C LYS A 20 11.41 -1.45 -12.12
N GLU A 21 10.26 -1.05 -11.59
CA GLU A 21 9.48 0.02 -12.19
C GLU A 21 10.26 1.36 -12.07
N PRO A 22 10.36 2.16 -13.13
CA PRO A 22 11.28 3.33 -13.16
C PRO A 22 11.01 4.40 -12.09
N GLU A 23 9.74 4.63 -11.74
CA GLU A 23 9.31 5.71 -10.84
C GLU A 23 9.08 5.24 -9.39
N ASP A 24 9.32 3.96 -9.10
CA ASP A 24 9.02 3.29 -7.83
C ASP A 24 7.54 3.43 -7.39
N ASN A 25 6.64 3.45 -8.38
CA ASN A 25 5.21 3.66 -8.17
C ASN A 25 4.44 2.32 -8.21
N TYR A 26 3.57 2.10 -7.22
CA TYR A 26 2.68 0.93 -7.16
C TYR A 26 1.69 0.91 -8.31
N GLY A 27 1.14 2.07 -8.66
CA GLY A 27 0.17 2.22 -9.71
C GLY A 27 -1.17 2.78 -9.25
N SER A 28 -1.65 3.71 -10.05
CA SER A 28 -2.90 4.44 -9.90
C SER A 28 -3.61 4.49 -11.25
N TRP A 29 -4.93 4.64 -11.20
CA TRP A 29 -5.73 4.87 -12.39
C TRP A 29 -5.62 6.34 -12.80
N VAL A 30 -4.94 6.62 -13.91
CA VAL A 30 -4.70 7.98 -14.42
C VAL A 30 -4.98 7.99 -15.91
N ASN A 31 -5.72 8.98 -16.40
CA ASN A 31 -6.01 9.14 -17.84
C ASN A 31 -6.56 7.86 -18.49
N ASN A 32 -7.50 7.17 -17.82
CA ASN A 32 -8.12 5.93 -18.28
C ASN A 32 -7.16 4.74 -18.47
N THR A 33 -6.02 4.74 -17.78
CA THR A 33 -5.10 3.59 -17.78
C THR A 33 -4.41 3.44 -16.43
N TRP A 34 -3.81 2.26 -16.21
CA TRP A 34 -2.97 2.00 -15.04
C TRP A 34 -1.52 2.44 -15.31
N ASN A 35 -0.93 3.16 -14.36
CA ASN A 35 0.50 3.46 -14.34
C ASN A 35 1.24 2.60 -13.29
N GLY A 36 2.55 2.82 -13.14
CA GLY A 36 3.39 2.11 -12.17
C GLY A 36 3.40 0.60 -12.40
N MET A 37 3.66 -0.16 -11.33
CA MET A 37 3.78 -1.61 -11.38
C MET A 37 2.49 -2.29 -11.83
N VAL A 38 1.33 -1.85 -11.32
CA VAL A 38 0.01 -2.34 -11.78
C VAL A 38 -0.17 -2.08 -13.28
N GLY A 39 0.30 -0.95 -13.78
CA GLY A 39 0.30 -0.63 -15.21
C GLY A 39 1.18 -1.56 -16.05
N MET A 40 2.37 -1.92 -15.57
CA MET A 40 3.24 -2.89 -16.25
C MET A 40 2.54 -4.25 -16.37
N LEU A 41 1.85 -4.71 -15.32
CA LEU A 41 1.06 -5.95 -15.37
C LEU A 41 -0.13 -5.81 -16.34
N TYR A 42 -0.88 -4.70 -16.26
CA TYR A 42 -2.02 -4.43 -17.15
C TYR A 42 -1.63 -4.43 -18.63
N ARG A 43 -0.42 -3.97 -18.97
CA ARG A 43 0.12 -3.95 -20.34
C ARG A 43 0.89 -5.21 -20.73
N ASN A 44 0.90 -6.25 -19.88
CA ASN A 44 1.64 -7.51 -20.08
C ASN A 44 3.17 -7.32 -20.25
N GLU A 45 3.74 -6.31 -19.60
CA GLU A 45 5.20 -6.06 -19.56
C GLU A 45 5.89 -6.93 -18.50
N VAL A 46 5.13 -7.41 -17.51
CA VAL A 46 5.57 -8.33 -16.45
C VAL A 46 4.50 -9.39 -16.19
N ASP A 47 4.92 -10.59 -15.80
CA ASP A 47 4.00 -11.70 -15.50
C ASP A 47 3.43 -11.65 -14.08
N LEU A 48 4.17 -11.03 -13.15
CA LEU A 48 3.84 -10.99 -11.73
C LEU A 48 4.38 -9.74 -11.06
N ILE A 49 3.60 -9.20 -10.12
CA ILE A 49 4.04 -8.13 -9.23
C ILE A 49 4.20 -8.71 -7.83
N LEU A 50 5.31 -8.36 -7.18
CA LEU A 50 5.57 -8.78 -5.82
C LEU A 50 5.68 -7.57 -4.90
N ASN A 51 4.55 -7.12 -4.38
CA ASN A 51 4.47 -6.00 -3.46
C ASN A 51 3.24 -6.08 -2.56
N PRO A 52 3.21 -5.36 -1.43
CA PRO A 52 2.04 -5.26 -0.56
C PRO A 52 0.95 -4.46 -1.29
N ILE A 53 0.22 -5.13 -2.17
CA ILE A 53 -0.90 -4.58 -2.93
C ILE A 53 -2.16 -5.21 -2.36
N MET A 54 -3.08 -4.35 -1.92
CA MET A 54 -4.40 -4.79 -1.51
C MET A 54 -5.28 -5.03 -2.75
N PRO A 55 -6.09 -6.09 -2.74
CA PRO A 55 -7.09 -6.30 -3.77
C PRO A 55 -8.01 -5.08 -3.89
N LYS A 56 -8.15 -4.58 -5.12
CA LYS A 56 -9.10 -3.53 -5.50
C LYS A 56 -9.96 -4.06 -6.63
N ASP A 57 -11.25 -3.73 -6.67
CA ASP A 57 -12.20 -4.25 -7.65
C ASP A 57 -11.68 -4.09 -9.10
N LYS A 58 -11.18 -2.90 -9.45
CA LYS A 58 -10.62 -2.63 -10.79
C LYS A 58 -9.38 -3.46 -11.15
N ILE A 59 -8.60 -3.89 -10.15
CA ILE A 59 -7.44 -4.77 -10.40
C ILE A 59 -7.92 -6.22 -10.60
N LEU A 60 -8.98 -6.62 -9.87
CA LEU A 60 -9.59 -7.95 -10.01
C LEU A 60 -10.25 -8.17 -11.38
N GLU A 61 -10.52 -7.11 -12.13
CA GLU A 61 -11.02 -7.20 -13.52
C GLU A 61 -10.00 -7.83 -14.49
N PHE A 62 -8.70 -7.77 -14.19
CA PHE A 62 -7.66 -8.26 -15.10
C PHE A 62 -6.52 -9.05 -14.44
N ALA A 63 -6.45 -9.08 -13.10
CA ALA A 63 -5.40 -9.78 -12.36
C ALA A 63 -5.97 -10.64 -11.24
N TYR A 64 -5.19 -11.65 -10.85
CA TYR A 64 -5.53 -12.58 -9.77
C TYR A 64 -4.57 -12.40 -8.60
N PHE A 65 -5.09 -12.54 -7.39
CA PHE A 65 -4.29 -12.55 -6.17
C PHE A 65 -4.13 -13.98 -5.66
N THR A 66 -2.94 -14.31 -5.16
CA THR A 66 -2.75 -15.51 -4.35
C THR A 66 -3.33 -15.29 -2.95
N ASN A 67 -3.36 -16.34 -2.14
CA ASN A 67 -3.56 -16.14 -0.70
C ASN A 67 -2.52 -15.13 -0.17
N PRO A 68 -2.92 -14.18 0.70
CA PRO A 68 -2.02 -13.18 1.23
C PRO A 68 -0.79 -13.82 1.89
N VAL A 69 0.40 -13.43 1.44
CA VAL A 69 1.68 -13.90 2.04
C VAL A 69 1.94 -13.19 3.36
N THR A 70 1.49 -11.95 3.49
CA THR A 70 1.53 -11.13 4.70
C THR A 70 0.16 -10.51 4.93
N VAL A 71 -0.22 -10.33 6.20
CA VAL A 71 -1.42 -9.60 6.61
C VAL A 71 -0.94 -8.39 7.40
N ASP A 72 -1.06 -7.20 6.81
CA ASP A 72 -0.82 -5.95 7.53
C ASP A 72 -2.12 -5.46 8.16
N ALA A 73 -2.04 -5.05 9.42
CA ALA A 73 -3.12 -4.33 10.09
C ALA A 73 -3.04 -2.85 9.72
N TYR A 74 -4.17 -2.25 9.33
CA TYR A 74 -4.29 -0.81 9.32
C TYR A 74 -4.11 -0.30 10.75
N THR A 75 -3.04 0.45 10.98
CA THR A 75 -2.76 1.06 12.27
C THR A 75 -2.73 2.57 12.12
N ILE A 76 -3.28 3.28 13.11
CA ILE A 76 -3.14 4.73 13.22
C ILE A 76 -1.91 4.98 14.09
N LEU A 77 -0.85 5.50 13.49
CA LEU A 77 0.35 5.90 14.20
C LEU A 77 0.26 7.40 14.52
N SER A 78 0.11 7.74 15.80
CA SER A 78 0.21 9.13 16.28
C SER A 78 1.49 9.29 17.09
N GLY A 79 2.35 10.22 16.67
CA GLY A 79 3.53 10.64 17.45
C GLY A 79 3.23 11.73 18.50
N LYS A 80 1.99 12.25 18.52
CA LYS A 80 1.57 13.24 19.50
C LYS A 80 1.08 12.54 20.76
N GLU A 81 1.62 12.95 21.90
CA GLU A 81 1.12 12.53 23.21
C GLU A 81 -0.36 12.89 23.31
N SER A 82 -1.20 11.90 23.62
CA SER A 82 -2.61 12.13 23.86
C SER A 82 -2.74 12.89 25.18
N VAL A 83 -3.09 14.17 25.10
CA VAL A 83 -3.56 14.90 26.28
C VAL A 83 -4.96 14.37 26.56
N ASP A 84 -5.15 13.73 27.72
CA ASP A 84 -6.49 13.36 28.17
C ASP A 84 -7.28 14.65 28.39
N PRO A 85 -8.40 14.87 27.67
CA PRO A 85 -9.21 16.07 27.84
C PRO A 85 -9.86 16.19 29.23
N TYR A 86 -9.81 15.13 30.06
CA TYR A 86 -10.29 15.11 31.43
C TYR A 86 -9.17 15.12 32.48
N ASP A 87 -7.91 15.30 32.08
CA ASP A 87 -6.81 15.53 33.03
C ASP A 87 -6.90 16.95 33.62
N LEU A 88 -7.70 17.08 34.67
CA LEU A 88 -7.91 18.30 35.45
C LEU A 88 -6.69 18.69 36.32
N SER A 89 -5.59 17.93 36.28
CA SER A 89 -4.41 18.20 37.11
C SER A 89 -3.48 19.26 36.52
N SER A 90 -3.63 19.59 35.24
CA SER A 90 -2.82 20.62 34.57
C SER A 90 -3.58 21.95 34.43
N ASN A 91 -3.29 22.90 35.32
CA ASN A 91 -3.70 24.30 35.19
C ASN A 91 -2.92 24.97 34.05
N TYR A 92 -3.26 24.66 32.80
CA TYR A 92 -2.69 25.35 31.65
C TYR A 92 -3.79 25.71 30.65
N ASN A 93 -4.12 27.01 30.60
CA ASN A 93 -4.86 27.63 29.50
C ASN A 93 -4.31 27.11 28.17
N ARG A 94 -5.12 26.36 27.41
CA ARG A 94 -4.80 26.10 26.01
C ARG A 94 -5.99 26.47 25.12
N PRO A 95 -5.84 27.49 24.26
CA PRO A 95 -6.71 27.66 23.11
C PRO A 95 -6.41 26.52 22.12
N ASP A 96 -7.49 25.90 21.66
CA ASP A 96 -7.64 25.23 20.38
C ASP A 96 -6.74 24.02 20.07
N VAL A 97 -7.28 22.82 20.33
CA VAL A 97 -6.78 21.58 19.72
C VAL A 97 -7.29 21.53 18.27
N TYR A 98 -6.59 22.18 17.35
CA TYR A 98 -6.83 21.98 15.92
C TYR A 98 -6.25 20.62 15.49
N CYS A 99 -7.13 19.64 15.30
CA CYS A 99 -6.81 18.49 14.47
C CYS A 99 -6.99 18.96 13.01
N ASN A 100 -5.90 19.32 12.34
CA ASN A 100 -5.92 19.61 10.90
C ASN A 100 -6.07 18.30 10.12
N ILE A 101 -7.22 17.65 10.25
CA ILE A 101 -7.64 16.63 9.29
C ILE A 101 -8.29 17.40 8.15
N GLN A 102 -7.48 17.81 7.18
CA GLN A 102 -8.04 18.22 5.89
C GLN A 102 -8.84 17.02 5.37
N LYS A 103 -10.15 17.20 5.19
CA LYS A 103 -10.97 16.26 4.43
C LYS A 103 -10.30 16.08 3.08
N CYS A 104 -9.84 14.87 2.77
CA CYS A 104 -9.61 14.51 1.37
C CYS A 104 -10.99 14.41 0.74
N ASP A 105 -11.35 15.40 -0.09
CA ASP A 105 -12.53 15.30 -0.94
C ASP A 105 -12.40 14.05 -1.80
N GLN A 106 -13.41 13.18 -1.71
CA GLN A 106 -13.50 12.00 -2.57
C GLN A 106 -13.82 12.48 -4.00
N ALA A 107 -12.89 12.25 -4.92
CA ALA A 107 -13.08 12.39 -6.36
C ALA A 107 -12.77 11.06 -7.04
#